data_AF-A0A3C1CXZ7-F1
#
_entry.id   AF-A0A3C1CXZ7-F1
#
_cell.length_a   1.000
_cell.length_b   1.000
_cell.length_c   1.000
_cell.angle_alpha   90.00
_cell.angle_beta   90.00
_cell.angle_gamma   90.00
#
_symmetry.space_group_name_H-M   'P 1'
#
loop_
_entity.id
_entity.type
_entity.pdbx_description
1 polymer ?
#
loop_
_entity_poly.entity_id
_entity_poly.type
_entity_poly.pdbx_seq_one_letter_code
_entity_poly.pdbx_strand_id
1 'polypeptide(L)'
;MSLYLEAREVSDEGLRKLLVVQSLRALSDATAQLDLELQEDVAYLANGEYRKAKGRRTELIDEKIASINRCFPVLHQASVARAAIYCEQGEVKAMASALEAYSRLIKQTVGSRAGLLAEFDASDDGTDHGVWRSRAALQLDVSALSKVLSVSEKTFYLEAITDEKEAEDELG
;
A
#
# COMPACT_ATOMS: atom_id res chain seq x y z
N MET A 1 -8.35 -12.19 -4.52
CA MET A 1 -7.64 -13.19 -3.68
C MET A 1 -7.79 -14.62 -4.21
N SER A 2 -8.98 -15.04 -4.64
CA SER A 2 -9.22 -16.38 -5.23
C SER A 2 -8.21 -16.76 -6.33
N LEU A 3 -7.97 -15.85 -7.29
CA LEU A 3 -6.98 -16.06 -8.37
C LEU A 3 -5.56 -16.32 -7.86
N TYR A 4 -5.15 -15.67 -6.76
CA TYR A 4 -3.82 -15.89 -6.19
C TYR A 4 -3.72 -17.25 -5.51
N LEU A 5 -4.76 -17.66 -4.78
CA LEU A 5 -4.82 -18.98 -4.16
C LEU A 5 -4.80 -20.08 -5.22
N GLU A 6 -5.53 -19.88 -6.32
CA GLU A 6 -5.50 -20.79 -7.47
C GLU A 6 -4.11 -20.87 -8.09
N ALA A 7 -3.41 -19.74 -8.26
CA ALA A 7 -2.05 -19.71 -8.78
C ALA A 7 -1.09 -20.60 -7.97
N ARG A 8 -1.29 -20.73 -6.65
CA ARG A 8 -0.45 -21.57 -5.78
C ARG A 8 -0.62 -23.07 -6.01
N GLU A 9 -1.75 -23.48 -6.56
CA GLU A 9 -2.08 -24.89 -6.83
C GLU A 9 -1.78 -25.30 -8.29
N VAL A 10 -1.39 -24.34 -9.14
CA VAL A 10 -1.12 -24.58 -10.57
C VAL A 10 0.34 -24.98 -10.79
N SER A 11 0.55 -26.14 -11.42
CA SER A 11 1.88 -26.64 -11.80
C SER A 11 2.46 -25.97 -13.05
N ASP A 12 1.62 -25.46 -13.95
CA ASP A 12 2.08 -24.77 -15.16
C ASP A 12 2.60 -23.36 -14.84
N GLU A 13 3.89 -23.15 -15.11
CA GLU A 13 4.58 -21.90 -14.76
C GLU A 13 3.97 -20.68 -15.47
N GLY A 14 3.58 -20.83 -16.74
CA GLY A 14 3.03 -19.75 -17.55
C GLY A 14 1.68 -19.29 -17.02
N LEU A 15 0.78 -20.23 -16.79
CA LEU A 15 -0.55 -20.00 -16.21
C LEU A 15 -0.45 -19.44 -14.79
N ARG A 16 0.46 -19.98 -13.96
CA ARG A 16 0.71 -19.46 -12.62
C ARG A 16 1.07 -17.98 -12.63
N LYS A 17 2.05 -17.58 -13.46
CA LYS A 17 2.46 -16.18 -13.59
C LYS A 17 1.30 -15.28 -14.05
N LEU A 18 0.50 -15.75 -14.99
CA LEU A 18 -0.67 -15.01 -15.47
C LEU A 18 -1.69 -14.77 -14.36
N LEU A 19 -2.01 -15.80 -13.58
CA LEU A 19 -2.94 -15.70 -12.45
C LEU A 19 -2.42 -14.75 -11.36
N VAL A 20 -1.11 -14.77 -11.07
CA VAL A 20 -0.48 -13.82 -10.15
C VAL A 20 -0.66 -12.38 -10.65
N VAL A 21 -0.29 -12.09 -11.89
CA VAL A 21 -0.44 -10.74 -12.48
C VAL A 21 -1.90 -10.28 -12.47
N GLN A 22 -2.84 -11.15 -12.83
CA GLN A 22 -4.26 -10.85 -12.80
C GLN A 22 -4.77 -10.58 -11.37
N SER A 23 -4.28 -11.33 -10.38
CA SER A 23 -4.60 -11.12 -8.98
C SER A 23 -4.10 -9.76 -8.47
N LEU A 24 -2.86 -9.38 -8.82
CA LEU A 24 -2.27 -8.09 -8.47
C LEU A 24 -3.05 -6.93 -9.10
N ARG A 25 -3.45 -7.06 -10.37
CA ARG A 25 -4.28 -6.09 -11.06
C ARG A 25 -5.64 -5.92 -10.37
N ALA A 26 -6.34 -7.02 -10.10
CA ALA A 26 -7.64 -6.98 -9.43
C ALA A 26 -7.56 -6.34 -8.03
N LEU A 27 -6.49 -6.64 -7.27
CA LEU A 27 -6.24 -6.01 -5.98
C LEU A 27 -5.96 -4.50 -6.13
N SER A 28 -5.21 -4.11 -7.15
CA SER A 28 -4.92 -2.70 -7.42
C SER A 28 -6.16 -1.91 -7.80
N ASP A 29 -6.98 -2.45 -8.71
CA ASP A 29 -8.21 -1.80 -9.18
C ASP A 29 -9.23 -1.66 -8.03
N ALA A 30 -9.41 -2.73 -7.23
CA ALA A 30 -10.27 -2.68 -6.05
C ALA A 30 -9.77 -1.68 -5.01
N THR A 31 -8.47 -1.62 -4.76
CA THR A 31 -7.88 -0.65 -3.81
C THR A 31 -8.11 0.78 -4.29
N ALA A 32 -7.92 1.06 -5.59
CA ALA A 32 -8.13 2.40 -6.14
C ALA A 32 -9.59 2.85 -6.04
N GLN A 33 -10.54 1.95 -6.32
CA GLN A 33 -11.97 2.25 -6.19
C GLN A 33 -12.34 2.55 -4.72
N LEU A 34 -11.90 1.70 -3.79
CA LEU A 34 -12.19 1.87 -2.36
C LEU A 34 -11.50 3.11 -1.78
N ASP A 35 -10.31 3.46 -2.28
CA ASP A 35 -9.59 4.68 -1.88
C ASP A 35 -10.38 5.93 -2.27
N LEU A 36 -10.90 5.98 -3.50
CA LEU A 36 -11.73 7.10 -3.95
C LEU A 36 -12.99 7.25 -3.09
N GLU A 37 -13.73 6.15 -2.87
CA GLU A 37 -14.94 6.15 -2.02
C GLU A 37 -14.62 6.61 -0.59
N LEU A 38 -13.53 6.09 -0.01
CA LEU A 38 -13.06 6.48 1.31
C LEU A 38 -12.70 7.97 1.37
N GLN A 39 -11.97 8.49 0.38
CA GLN A 39 -11.57 9.90 0.31
C GLN A 39 -12.78 10.82 0.17
N GLU A 40 -13.75 10.47 -0.68
CA GLU A 40 -14.99 11.22 -0.87
C GLU A 40 -15.81 11.30 0.42
N ASP A 41 -16.02 10.17 1.10
CA ASP A 41 -16.82 10.13 2.33
C ASP A 41 -16.14 10.90 3.47
N VAL A 42 -14.83 10.74 3.63
CA VAL A 42 -14.08 11.46 4.65
C VAL A 42 -14.04 12.96 4.31
N ALA A 43 -13.92 13.35 3.04
CA ALA A 43 -13.98 14.76 2.63
C ALA A 43 -15.37 15.36 2.88
N TYR A 44 -16.44 14.62 2.60
CA TYR A 44 -17.82 15.04 2.87
C TYR A 44 -18.03 15.38 4.37
N LEU A 45 -17.54 14.52 5.26
CA LEU A 45 -17.59 14.73 6.70
C LEU A 45 -16.73 15.91 7.14
N ALA A 46 -15.48 15.97 6.66
CA ALA A 46 -14.53 17.03 6.99
C ALA A 46 -15.00 18.43 6.54
N ASN A 47 -15.62 18.51 5.37
CA ASN A 47 -16.14 19.77 4.82
C ASN A 47 -17.51 20.16 5.43
N GLY A 48 -18.08 19.32 6.29
CA GLY A 48 -19.37 19.60 6.93
C GLY A 48 -20.54 19.60 5.96
N GLU A 49 -20.47 18.85 4.86
CA GLU A 49 -21.46 18.90 3.78
C GLU A 49 -22.86 18.48 4.22
N TYR A 50 -22.95 17.58 5.21
CA TYR A 50 -24.20 17.18 5.86
C TYR A 50 -25.00 18.37 6.40
N ARG A 51 -24.34 19.49 6.76
CA ARG A 51 -25.02 20.68 7.32
C ARG A 51 -26.02 21.30 6.35
N LYS A 52 -25.82 21.11 5.04
CA LYS A 52 -26.67 21.59 3.94
C LYS A 52 -28.05 20.91 3.96
N ALA A 53 -28.15 19.67 4.44
CA ALA A 53 -29.39 18.92 4.52
C ALA A 53 -30.11 19.17 5.86
N LYS A 54 -31.22 19.91 5.84
CA LYS A 54 -32.05 20.13 7.04
C LYS A 54 -32.78 18.83 7.42
N GLY A 55 -32.71 18.45 8.69
CA GLY A 55 -33.45 17.30 9.25
C GLY A 55 -32.83 15.91 9.02
N ARG A 56 -31.83 15.77 8.13
CA ARG A 56 -31.18 14.48 7.81
C ARG A 56 -29.68 14.43 8.14
N ARG A 57 -29.21 15.33 9.00
CA ARG A 57 -27.77 15.47 9.29
C ARG A 57 -27.16 14.20 9.89
N THR A 58 -27.80 13.69 10.93
CA THR A 58 -27.33 12.49 11.63
C THR A 58 -27.32 11.28 10.70
N GLU A 59 -28.42 11.07 9.96
CA GLU A 59 -28.52 10.00 8.97
C GLU A 59 -27.39 10.05 7.92
N LEU A 60 -27.10 11.23 7.36
CA LEU A 60 -26.02 11.39 6.38
C LEU A 60 -24.63 11.19 6.99
N ILE A 61 -24.44 11.54 8.27
CA ILE A 61 -23.18 11.25 8.96
C ILE A 61 -23.04 9.73 9.15
N ASP A 62 -24.08 9.07 9.65
CA ASP A 62 -24.09 7.63 9.92
C ASP A 62 -23.88 6.83 8.63
N GLU A 63 -24.50 7.22 7.51
CA GLU A 63 -24.30 6.63 6.20
C GLU A 63 -22.82 6.68 5.77
N LYS A 64 -22.18 7.83 5.96
CA LYS A 64 -20.78 8.04 5.58
C LYS A 64 -19.83 7.28 6.49
N ILE A 65 -20.07 7.29 7.80
CA ILE A 65 -19.29 6.49 8.75
C ILE A 65 -19.43 4.99 8.47
N ALA A 66 -20.64 4.50 8.19
CA ALA A 66 -20.88 3.10 7.83
C ALA A 66 -20.15 2.71 6.54
N SER A 67 -20.17 3.58 5.52
CA SER A 67 -19.44 3.38 4.27
C SER A 67 -17.92 3.29 4.50
N ILE A 68 -17.35 4.25 5.24
CA ILE A 68 -15.92 4.26 5.61
C ILE A 68 -15.55 2.97 6.39
N ASN A 69 -16.39 2.57 7.36
CA ASN A 69 -16.21 1.35 8.15
C ASN A 69 -16.28 0.06 7.31
N ARG A 70 -17.08 0.04 6.24
CA ARG A 70 -17.14 -1.07 5.29
C ARG A 70 -15.91 -1.10 4.38
N CYS A 71 -15.47 0.05 3.89
CA CYS A 71 -14.40 0.15 2.89
C CYS A 71 -13.03 -0.12 3.50
N PHE A 72 -12.75 0.40 4.71
CA PHE A 72 -11.43 0.38 5.30
C PHE A 72 -10.83 -1.03 5.47
N PRO A 73 -11.53 -2.04 6.03
CA PRO A 73 -10.95 -3.37 6.23
C PRO A 73 -10.59 -4.05 4.90
N VAL A 74 -11.44 -3.91 3.88
CA VAL A 74 -11.21 -4.49 2.56
C VAL A 74 -10.00 -3.85 1.89
N LEU A 75 -9.91 -2.51 1.97
CA LEU A 75 -8.78 -1.75 1.45
C LEU A 75 -7.46 -2.14 2.13
N HIS A 76 -7.46 -2.24 3.46
CA HIS A 76 -6.31 -2.68 4.24
C HIS A 76 -5.85 -4.08 3.80
N GLN A 77 -6.77 -5.05 3.77
CA GLN A 77 -6.48 -6.42 3.36
C GLN A 77 -5.93 -6.50 1.94
N ALA A 78 -6.54 -5.76 0.99
CA ALA A 78 -6.09 -5.74 -0.39
C ALA A 78 -4.68 -5.15 -0.53
N SER A 79 -4.39 -4.08 0.21
CA SER A 79 -3.08 -3.42 0.21
C SER A 79 -1.98 -4.31 0.79
N VAL A 80 -2.24 -4.94 1.93
CA VAL A 80 -1.31 -5.88 2.58
C VAL A 80 -1.09 -7.12 1.70
N ALA A 81 -2.17 -7.68 1.14
CA ALA A 81 -2.07 -8.82 0.22
C ALA A 81 -1.21 -8.50 -1.00
N ARG A 82 -1.38 -7.33 -1.60
CA ARG A 82 -0.58 -6.91 -2.76
C ARG A 82 0.91 -6.85 -2.41
N ALA A 83 1.25 -6.28 -1.26
CA ALA A 83 2.64 -6.26 -0.77
C ALA A 83 3.17 -7.68 -0.51
N ALA A 84 2.38 -8.55 0.12
CA ALA A 84 2.76 -9.94 0.39
C ALA A 84 3.03 -10.72 -0.91
N ILE A 85 2.17 -10.58 -1.91
CA ILE A 85 2.36 -11.23 -3.22
C ILE A 85 3.66 -10.76 -3.86
N TYR A 86 3.94 -9.45 -3.89
CA TYR A 86 5.21 -8.93 -4.42
C TYR A 86 6.42 -9.48 -3.66
N CYS A 87 6.33 -9.62 -2.32
CA CYS A 87 7.36 -10.25 -1.52
C CYS A 87 7.60 -11.70 -1.93
N GLU A 88 6.53 -12.49 -2.09
CA GLU A 88 6.59 -13.91 -2.49
C GLU A 88 7.15 -14.09 -3.91
N GLN A 89 6.94 -13.12 -4.82
CA GLN A 89 7.53 -13.11 -6.16
C GLN A 89 8.99 -12.62 -6.18
N GLY A 90 9.56 -12.22 -5.05
CA GLY A 90 10.90 -11.62 -4.97
C GLY A 90 10.97 -10.18 -5.50
N GLU A 91 9.83 -9.54 -5.76
CA GLU A 91 9.73 -8.17 -6.29
C GLU A 91 9.78 -7.13 -5.16
N VAL A 92 10.91 -7.05 -4.45
CA VAL A 92 11.07 -6.23 -3.23
C VAL A 92 10.80 -4.74 -3.48
N LYS A 93 11.16 -4.22 -4.66
CA LYS A 93 10.88 -2.81 -5.04
C LYS A 93 9.38 -2.54 -5.22
N ALA A 94 8.66 -3.47 -5.83
CA ALA A 94 7.22 -3.37 -6.02
C ALA A 94 6.47 -3.52 -4.69
N MET A 95 6.92 -4.43 -3.83
CA MET A 95 6.44 -4.56 -2.45
C MET A 95 6.58 -3.24 -1.68
N ALA A 96 7.78 -2.65 -1.64
CA ALA A 96 8.02 -1.39 -0.94
C ALA A 96 7.13 -0.26 -1.46
N SER A 97 7.00 -0.15 -2.79
CA SER A 97 6.11 0.82 -3.43
C SER A 97 4.63 0.63 -3.05
N ALA A 98 4.17 -0.63 -2.94
CA ALA A 98 2.82 -0.95 -2.52
C ALA A 98 2.56 -0.56 -1.05
N LEU A 99 3.53 -0.80 -0.16
CA LEU A 99 3.44 -0.38 1.25
C LEU A 99 3.48 1.14 1.40
N GLU A 100 4.29 1.83 0.59
CA GLU A 100 4.36 3.30 0.60
C GLU A 100 3.06 3.94 0.12
N ALA A 101 2.44 3.38 -0.92
CA ALA A 101 1.12 3.79 -1.39
C ALA A 101 0.06 3.61 -0.30
N TYR A 102 0.07 2.46 0.39
CA TYR A 102 -0.83 2.20 1.51
C TYR A 102 -0.63 3.18 2.67
N SER A 103 0.63 3.46 3.06
CA SER A 103 0.93 4.43 4.12
C SER A 103 0.44 5.84 3.77
N ARG A 104 0.66 6.30 2.54
CA ARG A 104 0.14 7.60 2.07
C ARG A 104 -1.38 7.68 2.15
N LEU A 105 -2.06 6.61 1.74
CA LEU A 105 -3.50 6.51 1.79
C LEU A 105 -4.01 6.65 3.22
N ILE A 106 -3.44 5.90 4.17
CA ILE A 106 -3.81 6.00 5.60
C ILE A 106 -3.59 7.43 6.10
N LYS A 107 -2.45 8.05 5.81
CA LYS A 107 -2.16 9.42 6.21
C LYS A 107 -3.21 10.44 5.71
N GLN A 108 -3.60 10.32 4.44
CA GLN A 108 -4.53 11.25 3.77
C GLN A 108 -6.00 11.05 4.18
N THR A 109 -6.36 9.84 4.60
CA THR A 109 -7.73 9.49 4.96
C THR A 109 -7.90 9.47 6.49
N VAL A 110 -7.70 8.32 7.12
CA VAL A 110 -7.98 8.10 8.53
C VAL A 110 -6.95 8.76 9.44
N GLY A 111 -5.68 8.79 9.07
CA GLY A 111 -4.57 9.24 9.91
C GLY A 111 -4.74 10.66 10.43
N SER A 112 -4.82 11.63 9.51
CA SER A 112 -4.99 13.06 9.87
C SER A 112 -6.37 13.42 10.42
N ARG A 113 -7.37 12.53 10.27
CA ARG A 113 -8.78 12.80 10.58
C ARG A 113 -9.37 11.88 11.65
N ALA A 114 -8.54 11.07 12.32
CA ALA A 114 -9.00 10.06 13.27
C ALA A 114 -9.86 10.64 14.40
N GLY A 115 -9.50 11.81 14.94
CA GLY A 115 -10.28 12.47 15.97
C GLY A 115 -11.67 12.89 15.47
N LEU A 116 -11.74 13.49 14.28
CA LEU A 116 -13.01 13.87 13.66
C LEU A 116 -13.90 12.65 13.38
N LEU A 117 -13.32 11.56 12.88
CA LEU A 117 -14.07 10.34 12.59
C LEU A 117 -14.61 9.69 13.88
N ALA A 118 -13.85 9.74 14.98
CA ALA A 118 -14.31 9.26 16.29
C ALA A 118 -15.49 10.08 16.84
N GLU A 119 -15.52 11.40 16.59
CA GLU A 119 -16.66 12.24 17.01
C GLU A 119 -17.98 11.87 16.30
N PHE A 120 -17.90 11.28 15.10
CA PHE A 120 -19.06 10.89 14.30
C PHE A 120 -19.43 9.41 14.41
N ASP A 121 -18.53 8.57 14.92
CA ASP A 121 -18.75 7.14 15.01
C ASP A 121 -19.19 6.74 16.42
N ALA A 122 -20.47 6.42 16.57
CA ALA A 122 -21.05 5.99 17.85
C ALA A 122 -20.45 4.67 18.39
N SER A 123 -19.73 3.92 17.56
CA SER A 123 -19.04 2.68 17.97
C SER A 123 -17.60 2.91 18.44
N ASP A 124 -17.06 4.13 18.26
CA ASP A 124 -15.73 4.50 18.72
C ASP A 124 -15.81 5.11 20.14
N ASP A 125 -14.84 4.78 20.99
CA ASP A 125 -14.78 5.26 22.37
C ASP A 125 -13.95 6.54 22.54
N GLY A 126 -13.36 7.06 21.45
CA GLY A 126 -12.54 8.26 21.42
C GLY A 126 -11.16 8.10 22.07
N THR A 127 -10.80 6.90 22.52
CA THR A 127 -9.53 6.64 23.21
C THR A 127 -8.40 6.38 22.22
N ASP A 128 -7.16 6.33 22.72
CA ASP A 128 -6.00 5.93 21.90
C ASP A 128 -6.11 4.49 21.36
N HIS A 129 -6.96 3.66 21.97
CA HIS A 129 -7.28 2.30 21.51
C HIS A 129 -8.59 2.23 20.72
N GLY A 130 -9.26 3.36 20.51
CA GLY A 130 -10.44 3.48 19.66
C GLY A 130 -10.15 3.02 18.24
N VAL A 131 -11.21 2.70 17.50
CA VAL A 131 -11.15 2.16 16.14
C VAL A 131 -10.35 3.10 15.24
N TRP A 132 -10.63 4.40 15.26
CA TRP A 132 -9.98 5.36 14.36
C TRP A 132 -8.52 5.63 14.71
N ARG A 133 -8.17 5.68 16.00
CA ARG A 133 -6.78 5.82 16.44
C ARG A 133 -5.97 4.58 16.11
N SER A 134 -6.54 3.38 16.32
CA SER A 134 -5.93 2.11 15.94
C SER A 134 -5.70 2.02 14.43
N ARG A 135 -6.67 2.45 13.62
CA ARG A 135 -6.53 2.49 12.16
C ARG A 135 -5.50 3.51 11.68
N ALA A 136 -5.43 4.68 12.32
CA ALA A 136 -4.40 5.68 12.03
C ALA A 136 -2.98 5.15 12.33
N ALA A 137 -2.84 4.34 13.38
CA ALA A 137 -1.57 3.72 13.76
C ALA A 137 -1.08 2.65 12.75
N LEU A 138 -1.90 2.22 11.79
CA LEU A 138 -1.48 1.35 10.69
C LEU A 138 -0.63 2.07 9.63
N GLN A 139 -0.45 3.39 9.75
CA GLN A 139 0.45 4.15 8.89
C GLN A 139 1.89 3.63 9.06
N LEU A 140 2.50 3.22 7.94
CA LEU A 140 3.84 2.63 7.94
C LEU A 140 4.92 3.69 7.68
N ASP A 141 6.05 3.61 8.38
CA ASP A 141 7.27 4.28 7.96
C ASP A 141 8.12 3.34 7.11
N VAL A 142 8.06 3.53 5.79
CA VAL A 142 8.84 2.77 4.81
C VAL A 142 9.99 3.59 4.22
N SER A 143 10.27 4.78 4.76
CA SER A 143 11.26 5.71 4.19
C SER A 143 12.66 5.09 4.15
N ALA A 144 13.06 4.38 5.20
CA ALA A 144 14.33 3.67 5.27
C ALA A 144 14.42 2.55 4.21
N LEU A 145 13.35 1.76 4.06
CA LEU A 145 13.27 0.68 3.08
C LEU A 145 13.36 1.23 1.65
N SER A 146 12.56 2.24 1.31
CA SER A 146 12.58 2.89 -0.01
C SER A 146 13.95 3.53 -0.30
N LYS A 147 14.61 4.10 0.71
CA LYS A 147 15.96 4.68 0.56
C LYS A 147 17.01 3.61 0.24
N VAL A 148 16.98 2.46 0.92
CA VAL A 148 17.92 1.36 0.63
C VAL A 148 17.70 0.81 -0.78
N LEU A 149 16.45 0.63 -1.19
CA LEU A 149 16.09 0.05 -2.49
C LEU A 149 16.32 0.98 -3.70
N SER A 150 16.46 2.29 -3.46
CA SER A 150 16.73 3.29 -4.50
C SER A 150 18.23 3.50 -4.75
N VAL A 151 19.12 2.94 -3.92
CA VAL A 151 20.55 2.93 -4.21
C VAL A 151 20.79 2.02 -5.42
N SER A 152 21.32 2.60 -6.51
CA SER A 152 21.70 1.83 -7.70
C SER A 152 22.68 0.72 -7.33
N GLU A 153 22.53 -0.46 -7.92
CA GLU A 153 23.55 -1.51 -7.84
C GLU A 153 24.89 -0.89 -8.24
N LYS A 154 25.90 -1.01 -7.37
CA LYS A 154 27.26 -0.59 -7.69
C LYS A 154 27.77 -1.54 -8.78
N THR A 155 27.76 -1.07 -10.02
CA THR A 155 28.43 -1.76 -11.12
C THR A 155 29.93 -1.67 -10.87
N PHE A 156 30.54 -2.78 -10.45
CA PHE A 156 31.98 -2.91 -10.39
C PHE A 156 32.46 -3.38 -11.76
N TYR A 157 33.23 -2.55 -12.45
CA TYR A 157 33.97 -2.97 -13.62
C TYR A 157 35.28 -3.61 -13.14
N LEU A 158 35.49 -4.88 -13.46
CA LEU A 158 36.79 -5.53 -13.28
C LEU A 158 37.67 -5.10 -14.45
N GLU A 159 38.74 -4.35 -14.16
CA GLU A 159 39.76 -3.99 -15.14
C GLU A 159 40.69 -5.19 -15.32
N ALA A 160 40.83 -5.67 -16.57
CA ALA A 160 41.75 -6.75 -16.88
C ALA A 160 43.18 -6.22 -16.77
N ILE A 161 43.97 -6.80 -15.87
CA ILE A 161 45.42 -6.54 -15.81
C ILE A 161 46.04 -7.16 -17.07
N THR A 162 46.42 -6.33 -18.03
CA THR A 162 47.30 -6.75 -19.12
C THR A 162 48.73 -6.72 -18.58
N ASP A 163 49.24 -7.88 -18.18
CA ASP A 163 50.68 -8.08 -17.96
C ASP A 163 51.40 -8.08 -19.32
N GLU A 164 51.61 -6.89 -19.88
CA GLU A 164 52.69 -6.66 -20.85
C GLU A 164 53.86 -6.04 -20.08
N LYS A 165 54.58 -6.87 -19.32
CA LYS A 165 55.92 -6.54 -18.85
C LYS A 165 56.95 -7.21 -19.77
N GLU A 166 57.39 -6.40 -20.73
CA GLU A 166 58.80 -6.25 -21.14
C GLU A 166 59.66 -7.53 -21.10
N ALA A 167 59.65 -8.26 -22.22
CA ALA A 167 60.75 -9.14 -22.60
C ALA A 167 61.69 -8.39 -23.54
N GLU A 168 62.35 -7.34 -23.05
CA GLU A 168 63.49 -6.70 -23.71
C GLU A 168 64.55 -6.39 -22.66
N ASP A 169 65.44 -7.36 -22.40
CA ASP A 169 66.86 -7.13 -22.07
C ASP A 169 67.52 -8.45 -21.62
N GLU A 170 67.89 -9.33 -22.57
CA GLU A 170 69.02 -10.26 -22.41
C GLU A 170 69.56 -10.68 -23.80
N LEU A 171 70.14 -9.73 -24.56
CA LEU A 171 71.15 -10.02 -25.59
C LEU A 171 72.12 -8.83 -25.71
N GLY A 172 73.09 -8.80 -24.79
CA GLY A 172 74.26 -7.91 -24.81
C GLY A 172 75.43 -8.54 -24.06
#